data_AF-A0A2D6FJP1-F1
#
_entry.id   AF-A0A2D6FJP1-F1
#
_cell.length_a   1.000
_cell.length_b   1.000
_cell.length_c   1.000
_cell.angle_alpha   90.00
_cell.angle_beta   90.00
_cell.angle_gamma   90.00
#
_symmetry.space_group_name_H-M   'P 1'
#
loop_
_entity.id
_entity.type
_entity.pdbx_description
1 polymer ?
#
loop_
_entity_poly.entity_id
_entity_poly.type
_entity_poly.pdbx_seq_one_letter_code
_entity_poly.pdbx_strand_id
1 'polypeptide(L)'
;MKIKHNKKRNTAFVFEALVREATVAVIKENHEVKDKAVALIKKHFAPGTLLYKDLQNYRSLYEKQNLDRDVAEKIIKEAKLASRLLDTQGLFISQSDLIDDVNKELTPEVFNNFVPNYKTLASIAHMFSDKSSPKNSVILENKIIDNMVAEEDQQNILEPIDNLVLNSFVGKFNEKYQDQLLENQKVLLNYYITSFADNGLALKTYLNSEITRLKETFSDSLESEIIKEDEELSSKTKQVIEKLDNFYKEGINEKVVLTVLKTQELAQEITEDGN
;
A
#
# COMPACT_ATOMS: atom_id res chain seq x y z
N MET A 1 -14.79 7.11 25.61
CA MET A 1 -13.74 6.09 25.80
C MET A 1 -13.44 5.49 24.42
N LYS A 2 -12.25 5.74 23.84
CA LYS A 2 -11.91 5.19 22.51
C LYS A 2 -11.73 3.68 22.66
N ILE A 3 -12.67 2.89 22.15
CA ILE A 3 -12.55 1.43 22.11
C ILE A 3 -11.30 1.10 21.28
N LYS A 4 -10.32 0.45 21.90
CA LYS A 4 -9.06 0.07 21.25
C LYS A 4 -9.35 -1.12 20.31
N HIS A 5 -9.59 -0.84 19.03
CA HIS A 5 -9.81 -1.87 18.01
C HIS A 5 -8.50 -2.66 17.78
N ASN A 6 -8.58 -3.99 17.88
CA ASN A 6 -7.45 -4.85 17.56
C ASN A 6 -7.48 -5.20 16.07
N LYS A 7 -6.60 -4.57 15.27
CA LYS A 7 -6.50 -4.82 13.82
C LYS A 7 -6.34 -6.30 13.45
N LYS A 8 -5.62 -7.07 14.28
CA LYS A 8 -5.39 -8.51 14.04
C LYS A 8 -6.67 -9.35 14.15
N ARG A 9 -7.69 -8.84 14.85
CA ARG A 9 -8.99 -9.51 15.06
C ARG A 9 -10.05 -9.06 14.05
N ASN A 10 -9.64 -8.31 13.03
CA ASN A 10 -10.50 -7.92 11.93
C ASN A 10 -10.18 -8.81 10.73
N THR A 11 -11.10 -9.72 10.41
CA THR A 11 -10.93 -10.76 9.39
C THR A 11 -10.59 -10.16 8.02
N ALA A 12 -11.29 -9.11 7.62
CA ALA A 12 -11.02 -8.41 6.37
C ALA A 12 -9.65 -7.74 6.36
N PHE A 13 -9.26 -7.07 7.44
CA PHE A 13 -7.92 -6.47 7.53
C PHE A 13 -6.80 -7.50 7.36
N VAL A 14 -6.89 -8.64 8.03
CA VAL A 14 -5.85 -9.68 7.94
C VAL A 14 -5.82 -10.29 6.54
N PHE A 15 -6.98 -10.47 5.90
CA PHE A 15 -7.05 -10.90 4.50
C PHE A 15 -6.33 -9.91 3.58
N GLU A 16 -6.67 -8.61 3.64
CA GLU A 16 -6.03 -7.58 2.80
C GLU A 16 -4.53 -7.47 3.08
N ALA A 17 -4.11 -7.59 4.34
CA ALA A 17 -2.70 -7.58 4.72
C ALA A 17 -1.92 -8.77 4.13
N LEU A 18 -2.53 -9.96 4.07
CA LEU A 18 -1.93 -11.15 3.45
C LEU A 18 -1.90 -11.07 1.92
N VAL A 19 -2.95 -10.53 1.30
CA VAL A 19 -2.96 -10.26 -0.14
C VAL A 19 -1.84 -9.27 -0.49
N ARG A 20 -1.70 -8.19 0.29
CA ARG A 20 -0.62 -7.21 0.10
C ARG A 20 0.76 -7.83 0.30
N GLU A 21 0.93 -8.69 1.31
CA GLU A 21 2.18 -9.42 1.54
C GLU A 21 2.54 -10.30 0.34
N ALA A 22 1.58 -11.06 -0.17
CA ALA A 22 1.77 -11.89 -1.35
C ALA A 22 2.15 -11.04 -2.58
N THR A 23 1.46 -9.91 -2.81
CA THR A 23 1.77 -8.99 -3.92
C THR A 23 3.18 -8.42 -3.82
N VAL A 24 3.59 -7.95 -2.64
CA VAL A 24 4.94 -7.43 -2.41
C VAL A 24 5.99 -8.52 -2.64
N ALA A 25 5.71 -9.75 -2.19
CA ALA A 25 6.58 -10.89 -2.39
C ALA A 25 6.72 -11.29 -3.86
N VAL A 26 5.64 -11.22 -4.67
CA VAL A 26 5.73 -11.39 -6.14
C VAL A 26 6.65 -10.35 -6.76
N ILE A 27 6.48 -9.07 -6.39
CA ILE A 27 7.26 -7.96 -6.95
C ILE A 27 8.75 -8.08 -6.61
N LYS A 28 9.06 -8.58 -5.41
CA LYS A 28 10.44 -8.81 -4.95
C LYS A 28 11.03 -10.15 -5.38
N GLU A 29 10.32 -10.90 -6.24
CA GLU A 29 10.68 -12.26 -6.65
C GLU A 29 10.90 -13.23 -5.47
N ASN A 30 10.33 -12.92 -4.31
CA ASN A 30 10.38 -13.77 -3.13
C ASN A 30 9.25 -14.81 -3.19
N HIS A 31 9.48 -15.85 -3.99
CA HIS A 31 8.49 -16.90 -4.23
C HIS A 31 8.11 -17.66 -2.94
N GLU A 32 9.03 -17.82 -1.99
CA GLU A 32 8.76 -18.51 -0.72
C GLU A 32 7.71 -17.77 0.12
N VAL A 33 7.88 -16.47 0.34
CA VAL A 33 6.94 -15.64 1.11
C VAL A 33 5.58 -15.58 0.41
N LYS A 34 5.59 -15.43 -0.92
CA LYS A 34 4.36 -15.45 -1.72
C LYS A 34 3.61 -16.78 -1.58
N ASP A 35 4.30 -17.91 -1.68
CA ASP A 35 3.67 -19.23 -1.60
C ASP A 35 3.10 -19.49 -0.20
N LYS A 36 3.82 -19.08 0.85
CA LYS A 36 3.35 -19.14 2.24
C LYS A 36 2.11 -18.26 2.46
N ALA A 37 2.12 -17.00 2.01
CA ALA A 37 0.97 -16.11 2.14
C ALA A 37 -0.26 -16.65 1.39
N VAL A 38 -0.08 -17.15 0.16
CA VAL A 38 -1.15 -17.79 -0.62
C VAL A 38 -1.67 -19.06 0.05
N ALA A 39 -0.79 -19.88 0.62
CA ALA A 39 -1.18 -21.08 1.35
C ALA A 39 -2.03 -20.74 2.59
N LEU A 40 -1.67 -19.71 3.35
CA LEU A 40 -2.46 -19.22 4.49
C LEU A 40 -3.82 -18.72 4.04
N ILE A 41 -3.89 -17.96 2.95
CA ILE A 41 -5.18 -17.49 2.38
C ILE A 41 -6.06 -18.69 2.02
N LYS A 42 -5.52 -19.67 1.29
CA LYS A 42 -6.25 -20.88 0.88
C LYS A 42 -6.70 -21.73 2.06
N LYS A 43 -5.89 -21.84 3.12
CA LYS A 43 -6.22 -22.61 4.33
C LYS A 43 -7.36 -21.97 5.11
N HIS A 44 -7.25 -20.68 5.40
CA HIS A 44 -8.14 -20.00 6.34
C HIS A 44 -9.39 -19.42 5.69
N PHE A 45 -9.29 -18.98 4.43
CA PHE A 45 -10.37 -18.32 3.69
C PHE A 45 -10.94 -19.20 2.57
N ALA A 46 -10.83 -20.52 2.69
CA ALA A 46 -11.53 -21.44 1.78
C ALA A 46 -13.06 -21.26 1.86
N PRO A 47 -13.79 -21.49 0.76
CA PRO A 47 -15.25 -21.45 0.77
C PRO A 47 -15.83 -22.36 1.87
N GLY A 48 -16.73 -21.80 2.68
CA GLY A 48 -17.39 -22.52 3.77
C GLY A 48 -16.75 -22.35 5.15
N THR A 49 -15.51 -21.86 5.25
CA THR A 49 -14.90 -21.56 6.56
C THR A 49 -15.58 -20.38 7.25
N LEU A 50 -15.43 -20.28 8.58
CA LEU A 50 -15.97 -19.16 9.35
C LEU A 50 -15.35 -17.82 8.92
N LEU A 51 -14.03 -17.79 8.69
CA LEU A 51 -13.33 -16.59 8.24
C LEU A 51 -13.76 -16.18 6.82
N TYR A 52 -14.05 -17.14 5.94
CA TYR A 52 -14.59 -16.82 4.62
C TYR A 52 -15.98 -16.17 4.73
N LYS A 53 -16.89 -16.76 5.51
CA LYS A 53 -18.24 -16.21 5.71
C LYS A 53 -18.20 -14.82 6.34
N ASP A 54 -17.34 -14.62 7.34
CA ASP A 54 -17.14 -13.32 7.95
C ASP A 54 -16.58 -12.31 6.94
N LEU A 55 -15.56 -12.68 6.17
CA LEU A 55 -15.00 -11.85 5.09
C LEU A 55 -16.04 -11.41 4.06
N GLN A 56 -16.99 -12.28 3.70
CA GLN A 56 -18.07 -11.92 2.78
C GLN A 56 -18.96 -10.80 3.33
N ASN A 57 -19.28 -10.84 4.63
CA ASN A 57 -20.05 -9.77 5.28
C ASN A 57 -19.29 -8.43 5.27
N TYR A 58 -17.97 -8.46 5.39
CA TYR A 58 -17.15 -7.25 5.24
C TYR A 58 -17.17 -6.73 3.80
N ARG A 59 -16.93 -7.61 2.82
CA ARG A 59 -16.83 -7.25 1.40
C ARG A 59 -18.11 -6.63 0.85
N SER A 60 -19.28 -7.08 1.30
CA SER A 60 -20.56 -6.46 0.91
C SER A 60 -20.67 -5.00 1.33
N LEU A 61 -19.83 -4.53 2.26
CA LEU A 61 -19.86 -3.18 2.84
C LEU A 61 -18.63 -2.35 2.47
N TYR A 62 -17.84 -2.78 1.47
CA TYR A 62 -16.70 -2.00 0.98
C TYR A 62 -17.17 -0.68 0.35
N GLU A 63 -16.27 0.29 0.28
CA GLU A 63 -16.58 1.64 -0.22
C GLU A 63 -16.69 1.66 -1.74
N LYS A 64 -17.25 2.76 -2.28
CA LYS A 64 -17.24 3.09 -3.71
C LYS A 64 -17.88 2.00 -4.60
N GLN A 65 -19.01 1.47 -4.15
CA GLN A 65 -19.74 0.45 -4.92
C GLN A 65 -20.73 1.07 -5.93
N ASN A 66 -20.87 2.39 -5.95
CA ASN A 66 -21.82 3.12 -6.79
C ASN A 66 -23.24 2.56 -6.68
N LEU A 67 -23.68 2.33 -5.43
CA LEU A 67 -24.99 1.76 -5.12
C LEU A 67 -26.00 2.86 -4.81
N ASP A 68 -27.26 2.61 -5.12
CA ASP A 68 -28.36 3.40 -4.60
C ASP A 68 -28.42 3.28 -3.07
N ARG A 69 -28.74 4.39 -2.39
CA ARG A 69 -28.82 4.45 -0.93
C ARG A 69 -29.75 3.37 -0.34
N ASP A 70 -30.92 3.19 -0.95
CA ASP A 70 -31.90 2.17 -0.54
C ASP A 70 -31.35 0.74 -0.66
N VAL A 71 -30.48 0.48 -1.64
CA VAL A 71 -29.83 -0.81 -1.82
C VAL A 71 -28.75 -1.00 -0.77
N ALA A 72 -27.93 0.02 -0.51
CA ALA A 72 -26.91 0.00 0.54
C ALA A 72 -27.51 -0.26 1.94
N GLU A 73 -28.67 0.36 2.26
CA GLU A 73 -29.41 0.11 3.50
C GLU A 73 -29.84 -1.35 3.66
N LYS A 74 -30.37 -1.95 2.59
CA LYS A 74 -30.76 -3.37 2.57
C LYS A 74 -29.55 -4.28 2.76
N ILE A 75 -28.43 -3.99 2.08
CA ILE A 75 -27.19 -4.76 2.20
C ILE A 75 -26.65 -4.70 3.62
N ILE A 76 -26.61 -3.52 4.27
CA ILE A 76 -26.18 -3.40 5.66
C ILE A 76 -27.06 -4.25 6.59
N LYS A 77 -28.38 -4.21 6.41
CA LYS A 77 -29.30 -4.99 7.23
C LYS A 77 -29.02 -6.48 7.11
N GLU A 78 -28.88 -6.99 5.89
CA GLU A 78 -28.59 -8.41 5.64
C GLU A 78 -27.19 -8.80 6.15
N ALA A 79 -26.17 -7.96 5.93
CA ALA A 79 -24.81 -8.21 6.41
C ALA A 79 -24.73 -8.26 7.95
N LYS A 80 -25.47 -7.39 8.67
CA LYS A 80 -25.56 -7.45 10.14
C LYS A 80 -26.28 -8.70 10.62
N LEU A 81 -27.36 -9.10 9.97
CA LEU A 81 -28.08 -10.33 10.31
C LEU A 81 -27.17 -11.55 10.10
N ALA A 82 -26.51 -11.63 8.95
CA ALA A 82 -25.56 -12.70 8.64
C ALA A 82 -24.39 -12.75 9.64
N SER A 83 -23.83 -11.59 10.00
CA SER A 83 -22.75 -11.49 10.99
C SER A 83 -23.19 -11.98 12.38
N ARG A 84 -24.41 -11.64 12.82
CA ARG A 84 -24.96 -12.10 14.11
C ARG A 84 -25.25 -13.60 14.18
N LEU A 85 -25.49 -14.22 13.02
CA LEU A 85 -25.71 -15.66 12.92
C LEU A 85 -24.40 -16.46 12.89
N LEU A 86 -23.24 -15.80 12.81
CA LEU A 86 -21.95 -16.48 12.90
C LEU A 86 -21.67 -16.96 14.32
N ASP A 87 -21.07 -18.14 14.43
CA ASP A 87 -20.53 -18.65 15.69
C ASP A 87 -19.38 -17.75 16.16
N THR A 88 -19.68 -16.87 17.11
CA THR A 88 -18.71 -15.90 17.66
C THR A 88 -17.51 -16.57 18.33
N GLN A 89 -17.71 -17.72 18.98
CA GLN A 89 -16.64 -18.44 19.66
C GLN A 89 -15.75 -19.15 18.64
N GLY A 90 -16.36 -19.85 17.68
CA GLY A 90 -15.64 -20.48 16.57
C GLY A 90 -14.88 -19.48 15.70
N LEU A 91 -15.45 -18.29 15.48
CA LEU A 91 -14.78 -17.20 14.74
C LEU A 91 -13.56 -16.69 15.51
N PHE A 92 -13.67 -16.49 16.83
CA PHE A 92 -12.54 -16.07 17.66
C PHE A 92 -11.39 -17.10 17.65
N ILE A 93 -11.72 -18.39 17.69
CA ILE A 93 -10.75 -19.49 17.57
C ILE A 93 -10.08 -19.43 16.20
N SER A 94 -10.87 -19.40 15.12
CA SER A 94 -10.35 -19.34 13.74
C SER A 94 -9.44 -18.14 13.51
N GLN A 95 -9.80 -16.97 14.05
CA GLN A 95 -8.95 -15.77 14.00
C GLN A 95 -7.66 -15.95 14.80
N SER A 96 -7.69 -16.65 15.94
CA SER A 96 -6.47 -16.93 16.72
C SER A 96 -5.55 -17.86 15.95
N ASP A 97 -6.10 -18.93 15.37
CA ASP A 97 -5.34 -19.89 14.57
C ASP A 97 -4.70 -19.21 13.35
N LEU A 98 -5.44 -18.35 12.66
CA LEU A 98 -4.89 -17.54 11.56
C LEU A 98 -3.75 -16.62 12.03
N ILE A 99 -3.91 -15.93 13.16
CA ILE A 99 -2.86 -15.06 13.69
C ILE A 99 -1.61 -15.87 14.04
N ASP A 100 -1.78 -17.02 14.67
CA ASP A 100 -0.68 -17.89 15.08
C ASP A 100 0.05 -18.48 13.87
N ASP A 101 -0.68 -18.91 12.85
CA ASP A 101 -0.09 -19.39 11.61
C ASP A 101 0.67 -18.29 10.86
N VAL A 102 0.13 -17.06 10.81
CA VAL A 102 0.85 -15.91 10.22
C VAL A 102 2.15 -15.64 10.96
N ASN A 103 2.15 -15.70 12.31
CA ASN A 103 3.36 -15.46 13.09
C ASN A 103 4.41 -16.58 12.95
N LYS A 104 3.99 -17.81 12.64
CA LYS A 104 4.89 -18.98 12.50
C LYS A 104 5.45 -19.12 11.09
N GLU A 105 4.60 -18.95 10.09
CA GLU A 105 4.95 -19.19 8.68
C GLU A 105 5.54 -17.95 8.01
N LEU A 106 5.09 -16.75 8.42
CA LEU A 106 5.55 -15.46 7.93
C LEU A 106 6.20 -14.67 9.09
N THR A 107 6.07 -13.34 9.07
CA THR A 107 6.53 -12.43 10.12
C THR A 107 5.34 -11.72 10.77
N PRO A 108 5.39 -11.40 12.07
CA PRO A 108 4.41 -10.52 12.72
C PRO A 108 4.28 -9.13 12.05
N GLU A 109 5.25 -8.73 11.23
CA GLU A 109 5.23 -7.48 10.46
C GLU A 109 4.14 -7.45 9.39
N VAL A 110 3.61 -8.60 8.94
CA VAL A 110 2.47 -8.65 8.01
C VAL A 110 1.29 -7.82 8.52
N PHE A 111 1.06 -7.80 9.84
CA PHE A 111 -0.01 -6.99 10.43
C PHE A 111 0.25 -5.49 10.39
N ASN A 112 1.46 -5.05 10.01
CA ASN A 112 1.82 -3.65 9.81
C ASN A 112 1.66 -3.21 8.35
N ASN A 113 1.35 -4.13 7.43
CA ASN A 113 1.05 -3.78 6.05
C ASN A 113 -0.04 -2.71 6.00
N PHE A 114 0.20 -1.72 5.14
CA PHE A 114 -0.75 -0.64 4.93
C PHE A 114 -1.98 -1.16 4.18
N VAL A 115 -3.16 -0.95 4.78
CA VAL A 115 -4.45 -1.29 4.20
C VAL A 115 -5.23 0.02 4.01
N PRO A 116 -5.42 0.50 2.76
CA PRO A 116 -5.96 1.83 2.46
C PRO A 116 -7.30 2.13 3.15
N ASN A 117 -8.20 1.15 3.18
CA ASN A 117 -9.54 1.25 3.75
C ASN A 117 -9.61 0.79 5.23
N TYR A 118 -8.49 0.75 5.97
CA TYR A 118 -8.45 0.24 7.35
C TYR A 118 -9.47 0.92 8.30
N LYS A 119 -9.65 2.25 8.18
CA LYS A 119 -10.63 2.99 8.99
C LYS A 119 -12.05 2.50 8.76
N THR A 120 -12.36 2.12 7.53
CA THR A 120 -13.65 1.61 7.09
C THR A 120 -13.84 0.19 7.61
N LEU A 121 -12.83 -0.66 7.44
CA LEU A 121 -12.83 -2.02 8.01
C LEU A 121 -13.02 -1.99 9.53
N ALA A 122 -12.37 -1.05 10.24
CA ALA A 122 -12.56 -0.87 11.67
C ALA A 122 -13.97 -0.36 12.03
N SER A 123 -14.57 0.48 11.18
CA SER A 123 -15.94 0.97 11.35
C SER A 123 -16.96 -0.16 11.13
N ILE A 124 -16.75 -1.01 10.13
CA ILE A 124 -17.55 -2.22 9.87
C ILE A 124 -17.43 -3.20 11.04
N ALA A 125 -16.21 -3.46 11.53
CA ALA A 125 -16.00 -4.32 12.70
C ALA A 125 -16.71 -3.79 13.94
N HIS A 126 -16.73 -2.48 14.12
CA HIS A 126 -17.48 -1.88 15.22
C HIS A 126 -18.99 -2.02 15.03
N MET A 127 -19.50 -1.88 13.81
CA MET A 127 -20.91 -2.09 13.48
C MET A 127 -21.36 -3.53 13.73
N PHE A 128 -20.51 -4.51 13.44
CA PHE A 128 -20.78 -5.92 13.74
C PHE A 128 -20.68 -6.25 15.23
N SER A 129 -20.06 -5.39 16.05
CA SER A 129 -20.02 -5.61 17.49
C SER A 129 -21.35 -5.22 18.15
N ASP A 130 -21.94 -6.10 18.96
CA ASP A 130 -23.16 -5.79 19.74
C ASP A 130 -22.92 -4.83 20.93
N LYS A 131 -21.83 -4.05 20.91
CA LYS A 131 -21.40 -3.18 22.00
C LYS A 131 -21.81 -1.71 21.83
N SER A 132 -22.54 -1.38 20.77
CA SER A 132 -23.02 -0.02 20.49
C SER A 132 -24.48 0.18 20.91
N SER A 133 -24.81 1.38 21.39
CA SER A 133 -26.21 1.77 21.60
C SER A 133 -26.97 1.83 20.26
N PRO A 134 -28.31 1.74 20.25
CA PRO A 134 -29.09 1.83 19.02
C PRO A 134 -28.78 3.10 18.21
N LYS A 135 -28.68 4.26 18.88
CA LYS A 135 -28.32 5.54 18.25
C LYS A 135 -26.94 5.50 17.57
N ASN A 136 -25.92 5.01 18.27
CA ASN A 136 -24.57 4.93 17.71
C ASN A 136 -24.48 3.94 16.56
N SER A 137 -25.28 2.87 16.61
CA SER A 137 -25.38 1.88 15.53
C SER A 137 -25.90 2.53 14.25
N VAL A 138 -26.99 3.29 14.33
CA VAL A 138 -27.57 4.01 13.18
C VAL A 138 -26.59 5.06 12.61
N ILE A 139 -25.81 5.74 13.46
CA ILE A 139 -24.79 6.69 13.02
C ILE A 139 -23.66 5.98 12.25
N LEU A 140 -23.20 4.82 12.73
CA LEU A 140 -22.18 4.02 12.06
C LEU A 140 -22.70 3.46 10.72
N GLU A 141 -23.95 3.01 10.69
CA GLU A 141 -24.60 2.52 9.47
C GLU A 141 -24.67 3.62 8.41
N ASN A 142 -25.16 4.82 8.76
CA ASN A 142 -25.19 5.94 7.81
C ASN A 142 -23.82 6.29 7.27
N LYS A 143 -22.78 6.26 8.12
CA LYS A 143 -21.40 6.50 7.66
C LYS A 143 -20.93 5.44 6.67
N ILE A 144 -21.26 4.16 6.89
CA ILE A 144 -20.91 3.08 5.95
C ILE A 144 -21.70 3.24 4.64
N ILE A 145 -22.99 3.59 4.71
CA ILE A 145 -23.83 3.88 3.54
C ILE A 145 -23.22 5.01 2.72
N ASP A 146 -22.87 6.12 3.35
CA ASP A 146 -22.28 7.27 2.66
C ASP A 146 -20.97 6.86 1.93
N ASN A 147 -20.16 5.98 2.53
CA ASN A 147 -18.96 5.45 1.89
C ASN A 147 -19.25 4.45 0.75
N MET A 148 -20.33 3.67 0.83
CA MET A 148 -20.76 2.73 -0.22
C MET A 148 -21.33 3.46 -1.44
N VAL A 149 -22.10 4.54 -1.19
CA VAL A 149 -22.78 5.36 -2.21
C VAL A 149 -21.83 6.38 -2.85
N ALA A 150 -20.75 6.77 -2.16
CA ALA A 150 -19.77 7.70 -2.71
C ALA A 150 -19.27 7.24 -4.09
N GLU A 151 -19.29 8.15 -5.07
CA GLU A 151 -18.72 7.92 -6.40
C GLU A 151 -17.21 7.68 -6.27
N GLU A 152 -16.64 6.87 -7.16
CA GLU A 152 -15.19 6.78 -7.29
C GLU A 152 -14.64 8.17 -7.62
N ASP A 153 -13.69 8.67 -6.82
CA ASP A 153 -12.97 9.90 -7.15
C ASP A 153 -12.50 9.81 -8.60
N GLN A 154 -12.96 10.69 -9.49
CA GLN A 154 -12.52 10.74 -10.90
C GLN A 154 -11.00 10.96 -11.06
N GLN A 155 -10.30 11.30 -9.98
CA GLN A 155 -8.83 11.34 -9.93
C GLN A 155 -8.18 9.96 -9.73
N ASN A 156 -8.97 8.90 -9.52
CA ASN A 156 -8.52 7.52 -9.31
C ASN A 156 -9.32 6.52 -10.16
N ILE A 157 -9.85 6.90 -11.32
CA ILE A 157 -10.14 5.90 -12.36
C ILE A 157 -8.81 5.56 -13.02
N LEU A 158 -7.97 4.86 -12.27
CA LEU A 158 -7.05 3.94 -12.90
C LEU A 158 -7.93 2.72 -13.13
N GLU A 159 -8.45 2.58 -14.36
CA GLU A 159 -8.90 1.27 -14.80
C GLU A 159 -7.86 0.27 -14.30
N PRO A 160 -8.26 -0.84 -13.64
CA PRO A 160 -7.30 -1.83 -13.22
C PRO A 160 -6.55 -2.27 -14.48
N ILE A 161 -5.34 -1.72 -14.67
CA ILE A 161 -4.49 -2.09 -15.78
C ILE A 161 -4.27 -3.57 -15.56
N ASP A 162 -4.78 -4.38 -16.49
CA ASP A 162 -4.64 -5.81 -16.44
C ASP A 162 -3.19 -6.13 -16.08
N ASN A 163 -2.97 -6.92 -15.03
CA ASN A 163 -1.62 -7.29 -14.59
C ASN A 163 -0.82 -7.86 -15.77
N LEU A 164 -1.47 -8.45 -16.78
CA LEU A 164 -0.84 -8.89 -18.01
C LEU A 164 -0.28 -7.71 -18.84
N VAL A 165 -1.04 -6.61 -18.97
CA VAL A 165 -0.62 -5.39 -19.67
C VAL A 165 0.46 -4.67 -18.89
N LEU A 166 0.32 -4.56 -17.56
CA LEU A 166 1.33 -3.98 -16.68
C LEU A 166 2.64 -4.79 -16.74
N ASN A 167 2.56 -6.12 -16.59
CA ASN A 167 3.73 -7.00 -16.66
C ASN A 167 4.34 -7.02 -18.07
N SER A 168 3.53 -6.94 -19.13
CA SER A 168 4.06 -6.83 -20.49
C SER A 168 4.74 -5.48 -20.72
N PHE A 169 4.21 -4.40 -20.16
CA PHE A 169 4.80 -3.07 -20.28
C PHE A 169 6.11 -2.99 -19.49
N VAL A 170 6.11 -3.47 -18.24
CA VAL A 170 7.32 -3.58 -17.40
C VAL A 170 8.34 -4.51 -18.05
N GLY A 171 7.92 -5.64 -18.62
CA GLY A 171 8.80 -6.56 -19.35
C GLY A 171 9.45 -5.91 -20.58
N LYS A 172 8.65 -5.26 -21.44
CA LYS A 172 9.16 -4.54 -22.62
C LYS A 172 10.03 -3.33 -22.24
N PHE A 173 9.69 -2.66 -21.15
CA PHE A 173 10.47 -1.56 -20.61
C PHE A 173 11.83 -2.07 -20.12
N ASN A 174 11.84 -3.15 -19.34
CA ASN A 174 13.06 -3.78 -18.85
C ASN A 174 13.92 -4.28 -20.02
N GLU A 175 13.35 -4.97 -21.02
CA GLU A 175 14.10 -5.41 -22.21
C GLU A 175 14.75 -4.24 -22.98
N LYS A 176 14.04 -3.11 -23.12
CA LYS A 176 14.52 -1.99 -23.92
C LYS A 176 15.56 -1.13 -23.21
N TYR A 177 15.47 -1.01 -21.89
CA TYR A 177 16.27 -0.07 -21.10
C TYR A 177 17.21 -0.77 -20.10
N GLN A 178 17.31 -2.11 -20.14
CA GLN A 178 18.12 -2.91 -19.21
C GLN A 178 19.57 -2.45 -19.13
N ASP A 179 20.16 -2.12 -20.28
CA ASP A 179 21.59 -1.83 -20.40
C ASP A 179 21.89 -0.32 -20.48
N GLN A 180 20.88 0.53 -20.36
CA GLN A 180 21.00 1.99 -20.51
C GLN A 180 20.68 2.77 -19.24
N LEU A 181 19.97 2.16 -18.29
CA LEU A 181 19.59 2.79 -17.03
C LEU A 181 20.32 2.19 -15.84
N LEU A 182 20.67 3.06 -14.90
CA LEU A 182 21.23 2.68 -13.61
C LEU A 182 20.21 1.89 -12.79
N GLU A 183 20.68 1.03 -11.88
CA GLU A 183 19.79 0.16 -11.11
C GLU A 183 18.78 0.96 -10.25
N ASN A 184 19.24 2.04 -9.63
CA ASN A 184 18.40 2.97 -8.87
C ASN A 184 17.37 3.72 -9.76
N GLN A 185 17.70 4.01 -11.02
CA GLN A 185 16.78 4.61 -11.98
C GLN A 185 15.68 3.63 -12.40
N LYS A 186 16.03 2.35 -12.61
CA LYS A 186 15.05 1.28 -12.88
C LYS A 186 14.10 1.10 -11.70
N VAL A 187 14.63 1.07 -10.48
CA VAL A 187 13.84 0.96 -9.25
C VAL A 187 12.87 2.15 -9.12
N LEU A 188 13.33 3.38 -9.37
CA LEU A 188 12.49 4.58 -9.34
C LEU A 188 11.36 4.49 -10.38
N LEU A 189 11.66 4.10 -11.62
CA LEU A 189 10.66 3.97 -12.68
C LEU A 189 9.66 2.86 -12.40
N ASN A 190 10.09 1.75 -11.80
CA ASN A 190 9.19 0.71 -11.34
C ASN A 190 8.25 1.22 -10.24
N TYR A 191 8.77 1.96 -9.25
CA TYR A 191 7.92 2.60 -8.25
C TYR A 191 6.97 3.63 -8.86
N TYR A 192 7.39 4.33 -9.91
CA TYR A 192 6.53 5.27 -10.62
C TYR A 192 5.42 4.56 -11.40
N ILE A 193 5.73 3.50 -12.14
CA ILE A 193 4.75 2.70 -12.86
C ILE A 193 3.78 2.02 -11.89
N THR A 194 4.26 1.52 -10.76
CA THR A 194 3.40 0.90 -9.73
C THR A 194 2.65 1.93 -8.88
N SER A 195 3.06 3.20 -8.90
CA SER A 195 2.34 4.28 -8.22
C SER A 195 0.91 4.44 -8.72
N PHE A 196 0.69 4.08 -9.98
CA PHE A 196 -0.62 4.05 -10.61
C PHE A 196 -1.52 2.90 -10.10
N ALA A 197 -0.98 1.94 -9.37
CA ALA A 197 -1.76 0.85 -8.76
C ALA A 197 -1.98 1.05 -7.24
N ASP A 198 -1.20 1.92 -6.58
CA ASP A 198 -1.20 2.05 -5.11
C ASP A 198 -1.32 3.48 -4.56
N ASN A 199 -1.79 4.43 -5.37
CA ASN A 199 -1.83 5.87 -5.07
C ASN A 199 -0.44 6.47 -4.72
N GLY A 200 0.61 5.85 -5.26
CA GLY A 200 2.00 6.27 -5.16
C GLY A 200 2.57 6.22 -3.76
N LEU A 201 2.07 5.37 -2.87
CA LEU A 201 2.61 5.26 -1.52
C LEU A 201 4.02 4.63 -1.54
N ALA A 202 4.21 3.53 -2.27
CA ALA A 202 5.53 2.92 -2.40
C ALA A 202 6.53 3.90 -3.03
N LEU A 203 6.09 4.64 -4.05
CA LEU A 203 6.86 5.72 -4.66
C LEU A 203 7.20 6.83 -3.66
N LYS A 204 6.26 7.27 -2.83
CA LYS A 204 6.49 8.27 -1.76
C LYS A 204 7.57 7.81 -0.79
N THR A 205 7.49 6.58 -0.33
CA THR A 205 8.44 6.01 0.61
C THR A 205 9.83 5.91 -0.03
N TYR A 206 9.90 5.38 -1.24
CA TYR A 206 11.17 5.25 -1.97
C TYR A 206 11.80 6.61 -2.27
N LEU A 207 11.02 7.58 -2.77
CA LEU A 207 11.50 8.93 -3.04
C LEU A 207 12.06 9.59 -1.79
N ASN A 208 11.41 9.46 -0.63
CA ASN A 208 11.94 10.02 0.62
C ASN A 208 13.29 9.42 1.02
N SER A 209 13.46 8.10 0.90
CA SER A 209 14.76 7.47 1.17
C SER A 209 15.80 7.87 0.12
N GLU A 210 15.42 7.91 -1.15
CA GLU A 210 16.35 8.16 -2.25
C GLU A 210 16.80 9.63 -2.28
N ILE A 211 15.90 10.57 -2.04
CA ILE A 211 16.22 11.99 -1.87
C ILE A 211 17.19 12.17 -0.70
N THR A 212 16.99 11.44 0.40
CA THR A 212 17.91 11.50 1.55
C THR A 212 19.30 10.99 1.19
N ARG A 213 19.38 9.82 0.54
CA ARG A 213 20.63 9.24 0.04
C ARG A 213 21.36 10.19 -0.91
N LEU A 214 20.65 10.76 -1.89
CA LEU A 214 21.24 11.70 -2.86
C LEU A 214 21.80 12.93 -2.14
N LYS A 215 21.06 13.51 -1.19
CA LYS A 215 21.57 14.66 -0.42
C LYS A 215 22.84 14.34 0.36
N GLU A 216 22.92 13.15 0.96
CA GLU A 216 24.13 12.68 1.64
C GLU A 216 25.29 12.57 0.64
N THR A 217 25.07 11.93 -0.52
CA THR A 217 26.09 11.80 -1.57
C THR A 217 26.62 13.15 -2.05
N PHE A 218 25.76 14.13 -2.32
CA PHE A 218 26.18 15.47 -2.73
C PHE A 218 26.81 16.29 -1.59
N SER A 219 26.45 16.02 -0.34
CA SER A 219 27.07 16.68 0.81
C SER A 219 28.50 16.16 1.02
N ASP A 220 28.70 14.85 0.86
CA ASP A 220 30.02 14.24 0.93
C ASP A 220 30.89 14.68 -0.24
N SER A 221 30.30 14.81 -1.44
CA SER A 221 31.04 15.25 -2.62
C SER A 221 31.55 16.70 -2.51
N LEU A 222 30.88 17.57 -1.74
CA LEU A 222 31.36 18.93 -1.46
C LEU A 222 32.67 18.97 -0.68
N GLU A 223 33.05 17.88 0.00
CA GLU A 223 34.33 17.76 0.70
C GLU A 223 35.45 17.18 -0.18
N SER A 224 35.14 16.71 -1.39
CA SER A 224 36.15 16.26 -2.36
C SER A 224 37.00 17.43 -2.86
N GLU A 225 38.31 17.21 -3.04
CA GLU A 225 39.24 18.26 -3.48
C GLU A 225 38.81 18.87 -4.82
N ILE A 226 38.30 18.06 -5.75
CA ILE A 226 37.83 18.48 -7.09
C ILE A 226 36.67 19.49 -7.00
N ILE A 227 35.68 19.24 -6.15
CA ILE A 227 34.49 20.10 -6.03
C ILE A 227 34.75 21.28 -5.09
N LYS A 228 35.67 21.13 -4.14
CA LYS A 228 36.03 22.18 -3.18
C LYS A 228 36.86 23.30 -3.81
N GLU A 229 37.67 22.97 -4.81
CA GLU A 229 38.51 23.92 -5.53
C GLU A 229 37.76 24.65 -6.67
N ASP A 230 36.67 24.08 -7.20
CA ASP A 230 35.83 24.70 -8.22
C ASP A 230 34.59 25.39 -7.59
N GLU A 231 34.64 26.72 -7.46
CA GLU A 231 33.55 27.53 -6.90
C GLU A 231 32.22 27.38 -7.67
N GLU A 232 32.27 27.17 -8.99
CA GLU A 232 31.08 27.02 -9.82
C GLU A 232 30.42 25.66 -9.59
N LEU A 233 31.23 24.60 -9.54
CA LEU A 233 30.78 23.23 -9.28
C LEU A 233 30.25 23.08 -7.84
N SER A 234 30.91 23.71 -6.87
CA SER A 234 30.43 23.80 -5.47
C SER A 234 29.06 24.49 -5.38
N SER A 235 28.89 25.62 -6.09
CA SER A 235 27.63 26.37 -6.13
C SER A 235 26.51 25.56 -6.78
N LYS A 236 26.75 24.91 -7.91
CA LYS A 236 25.77 24.05 -8.60
C LYS A 236 25.36 22.85 -7.75
N THR A 237 26.30 22.22 -7.05
CA THR A 237 26.03 21.09 -6.15
C THR A 237 25.10 21.52 -5.00
N LYS A 238 25.33 22.69 -4.41
CA LYS A 238 24.43 23.27 -3.38
C LYS A 238 23.02 23.53 -3.92
N GLN A 239 22.89 24.00 -5.17
CA GLN A 239 21.58 24.21 -5.80
C GLN A 239 20.81 22.89 -6.03
N VAL A 240 21.52 21.79 -6.33
CA VAL A 240 20.91 20.46 -6.46
C VAL A 240 20.36 19.99 -5.10
N ILE A 241 21.14 20.15 -4.03
CA ILE A 241 20.69 19.84 -2.65
C ILE A 241 19.46 20.67 -2.28
N GLU A 242 19.45 21.97 -2.57
CA GLU A 242 18.30 22.84 -2.29
C GLU A 242 17.04 22.43 -3.07
N LYS A 243 17.19 22.00 -4.34
CA LYS A 243 16.08 21.46 -5.12
C LYS A 243 15.53 20.17 -4.52
N LEU A 244 16.41 19.25 -4.10
CA LEU A 244 16.03 18.02 -3.42
C LEU A 244 15.28 18.30 -2.11
N ASP A 245 15.71 19.31 -1.36
CA ASP A 245 15.01 19.73 -0.15
C ASP A 245 13.62 20.27 -0.46
N ASN A 246 13.40 20.98 -1.56
CA ASN A 246 12.05 21.50 -1.84
C ASN A 246 11.04 20.44 -2.31
N PHE A 247 11.45 19.20 -2.56
CA PHE A 247 10.54 18.12 -2.96
C PHE A 247 9.56 17.67 -1.87
N TYR A 248 9.76 17.99 -0.59
CA TYR A 248 8.70 17.76 0.40
C TYR A 248 7.51 18.73 0.23
N LYS A 249 7.71 19.86 -0.47
CA LYS A 249 6.66 20.87 -0.74
C LYS A 249 5.94 20.61 -2.06
N GLU A 250 6.65 20.09 -3.05
CA GLU A 250 6.07 19.73 -4.34
C GLU A 250 5.43 18.34 -4.25
N GLY A 251 4.11 18.24 -4.39
CA GLY A 251 3.46 16.93 -4.50
C GLY A 251 4.07 16.11 -5.66
N ILE A 252 4.19 14.80 -5.47
CA ILE A 252 4.85 13.92 -6.45
C ILE A 252 4.14 13.98 -7.79
N ASN A 253 4.91 14.36 -8.81
CA ASN A 253 4.49 14.45 -10.19
C ASN A 253 5.63 13.97 -11.10
N GLU A 254 5.35 13.85 -12.40
CA GLU A 254 6.32 13.39 -13.41
C GLU A 254 7.62 14.23 -13.40
N LYS A 255 7.52 15.54 -13.15
CA LYS A 255 8.67 16.45 -13.09
C LYS A 255 9.59 16.10 -11.91
N VAL A 256 9.04 15.73 -10.75
CA VAL A 256 9.84 15.26 -9.59
C VAL A 256 10.59 13.98 -9.96
N VAL A 257 9.91 13.00 -10.55
CA VAL A 257 10.51 11.72 -10.94
C VAL A 257 11.64 11.91 -11.97
N LEU A 258 11.39 12.70 -13.02
CA LEU A 258 12.41 13.04 -14.02
C LEU A 258 13.61 13.76 -13.41
N THR A 259 13.38 14.62 -12.43
CA THR A 259 14.48 15.33 -11.76
C THR A 259 15.30 14.37 -10.93
N VAL A 260 14.68 13.49 -10.15
CA VAL A 260 15.39 12.48 -9.35
C VAL A 260 16.17 11.51 -10.24
N LEU A 261 15.64 11.09 -11.40
CA LEU A 261 16.37 10.25 -12.36
C LEU A 261 17.67 10.89 -12.84
N LYS A 262 17.62 12.17 -13.22
CA LYS A 262 18.82 12.92 -13.63
C LYS A 262 19.79 13.14 -12.47
N THR A 263 19.27 13.33 -11.27
CA THR A 263 20.09 13.51 -10.08
C THR A 263 20.76 12.20 -9.66
N GLN A 264 20.13 11.04 -9.89
CA GLN A 264 20.73 9.72 -9.70
C GLN A 264 21.90 9.48 -10.66
N GLU A 265 21.75 9.87 -11.92
CA GLU A 265 22.80 9.81 -12.95
C GLU A 265 24.00 10.66 -12.55
N LEU A 266 23.74 11.93 -12.23
CA LEU A 266 24.77 12.87 -11.77
C LEU A 266 25.49 12.39 -10.50
N ALA A 267 24.77 11.80 -9.56
CA ALA A 267 25.37 11.27 -8.34
C ALA A 267 26.32 10.10 -8.64
N GLN A 268 25.99 9.26 -9.62
CA GLN A 268 26.86 8.16 -10.03
C GLN A 268 28.11 8.68 -10.75
N GLU A 269 27.96 9.62 -11.68
CA GLU A 269 29.09 10.28 -12.38
C GLU A 269 30.08 10.88 -11.38
N ILE A 270 29.60 11.62 -10.38
CA ILE A 270 30.46 12.23 -9.34
C ILE A 270 31.21 11.18 -8.50
N THR A 271 30.59 10.05 -8.21
CA THR A 271 31.25 8.96 -7.45
C THR A 271 32.22 8.13 -8.29
N GLU A 272 32.01 8.04 -9.60
CA GLU A 272 32.90 7.35 -10.53
C GLU A 272 34.10 8.23 -10.92
N ASP A 273 33.89 9.52 -11.15
CA ASP A 273 34.95 10.50 -11.46
C ASP A 273 35.71 11.01 -10.21
N GLY A 274 35.17 10.76 -9.02
CA GLY A 274 35.78 11.12 -7.73
C GLY A 274 36.76 10.09 -7.15
N ASN A 275 37.00 8.97 -7.85
CA ASN A 275 37.99 7.93 -7.50
C ASN A 275 39.19 7.92 -8.46
#